data_AF-A0AA42ICE3-F1
#
_entry.id   AF-A0AA42ICE3-F1
#
_cell.length_a   1.000
_cell.length_b   1.000
_cell.length_c   1.000
_cell.angle_alpha   90.00
_cell.angle_beta   90.00
_cell.angle_gamma   90.00
#
_symmetry.space_group_name_H-M   'P 1'
#
loop_
_entity.id
_entity.type
_entity.pdbx_description
1 polymer ?
#
loop_
_entity_poly.entity_id
_entity_poly.type
_entity_poly.pdbx_seq_one_letter_code
_entity_poly.pdbx_strand_id
1 'polypeptide(L)'
;MQITISGKNYTIGRLNALDQLHVSRKIAPIIPSLIPIISEVAKGGLSKVIESMESGDDVELENIDLKELDGLSSALSPLMDVIAGMSEGDTNLVIHKCLSVVIRDGAVLCRGESIMFDDLDMMQILPLVVAVIRKNLGNFIQDLLMKASSMKKVE
;
A
#
# COMPACT_ATOMS: atom_id res chain seq x y z
N MET A 1 14.03 -8.34 5.47
CA MET A 1 13.09 -8.92 4.48
C MET A 1 13.65 -8.55 3.14
N GLN A 2 13.87 -9.53 2.28
CA GLN A 2 14.29 -9.30 0.91
C GLN A 2 13.10 -9.55 0.00
N ILE A 3 12.94 -8.73 -1.04
CA ILE A 3 11.90 -8.89 -2.05
C ILE A 3 12.48 -8.60 -3.43
N THR A 4 11.93 -9.24 -4.43
CA THR A 4 12.31 -9.04 -5.83
C THR A 4 11.15 -8.37 -6.55
N ILE A 5 11.43 -7.24 -7.19
CA ILE A 5 10.45 -6.48 -7.99
C ILE A 5 11.14 -6.15 -9.30
N SER A 6 10.48 -6.43 -10.43
CA SER A 6 10.99 -6.16 -11.78
C SER A 6 12.43 -6.67 -12.00
N GLY A 7 12.73 -7.87 -11.50
CA GLY A 7 14.05 -8.52 -11.61
C GLY A 7 15.16 -7.94 -10.72
N LYS A 8 14.87 -6.95 -9.87
CA LYS A 8 15.83 -6.32 -8.95
C LYS A 8 15.58 -6.76 -7.52
N ASN A 9 16.65 -6.95 -6.76
CA ASN A 9 16.59 -7.37 -5.38
C ASN A 9 16.68 -6.17 -4.43
N TYR A 10 15.70 -6.09 -3.53
CA TYR A 10 15.59 -5.03 -2.54
C TYR A 10 15.64 -5.63 -1.14
N THR A 11 16.43 -5.02 -0.27
CA THR A 11 16.44 -5.32 1.17
C THR A 11 15.63 -4.25 1.89
N ILE A 12 14.52 -4.66 2.50
CA ILE A 12 13.69 -3.78 3.31
C ILE A 12 14.28 -3.69 4.72
N GLY A 13 14.68 -2.49 5.14
CA GLY A 13 15.25 -2.15 6.44
C GLY A 13 14.22 -1.91 7.53
N ARG A 14 14.60 -1.21 8.60
CA ARG A 14 13.69 -0.82 9.70
C ARG A 14 13.62 0.69 9.81
N LEU A 15 12.41 1.22 9.89
CA LEU A 15 12.17 2.62 10.26
C LEU A 15 12.52 2.81 11.74
N ASN A 16 13.08 3.97 12.10
CA ASN A 16 13.22 4.34 13.51
C ASN A 16 11.84 4.68 14.12
N ALA A 17 11.76 4.75 15.45
CA ALA A 17 10.49 4.94 16.15
C ALA A 17 9.76 6.25 15.78
N LEU A 18 10.48 7.35 15.55
CA LEU A 18 9.89 8.63 15.16
C LEU A 18 9.32 8.58 13.74
N ASP A 19 10.05 7.98 12.80
CA ASP A 19 9.56 7.80 11.44
C ASP A 19 8.37 6.84 11.40
N GLN A 20 8.37 5.78 12.22
CA GLN A 20 7.20 4.93 12.37
C GLN A 20 5.98 5.72 12.87
N LEU A 21 6.14 6.60 13.86
CA LEU A 21 5.07 7.47 14.36
C LEU A 21 4.57 8.46 13.32
N HIS A 22 5.47 9.09 12.57
CA HIS A 22 5.08 10.05 11.52
C HIS A 22 4.33 9.36 10.39
N VAL A 23 4.85 8.23 9.91
CA VAL A 23 4.20 7.44 8.84
C VAL A 23 2.87 6.87 9.34
N SER A 24 2.81 6.31 10.55
CA SER A 24 1.57 5.77 11.12
C SER A 24 0.49 6.84 11.30
N ARG A 25 0.85 8.06 11.73
CA ARG A 25 -0.09 9.18 11.87
C ARG A 25 -0.73 9.57 10.53
N LYS A 26 -0.02 9.45 9.42
CA LYS A 26 -0.54 9.78 8.08
C LYS A 26 -1.39 8.67 7.48
N ILE A 27 -1.06 7.42 7.76
CA ILE A 27 -1.80 6.26 7.22
C ILE A 27 -3.01 5.89 8.10
N ALA A 28 -2.96 6.15 9.41
CA ALA A 28 -4.01 5.74 10.34
C ALA A 28 -5.44 6.20 9.95
N PRO A 29 -5.68 7.44 9.46
CA PRO A 29 -7.01 7.87 9.02
C PRO A 29 -7.56 7.06 7.83
N ILE A 30 -6.68 6.44 7.05
CA ILE A 30 -7.00 5.72 5.82
C ILE A 30 -7.45 4.28 6.13
N ILE A 31 -6.91 3.68 7.19
CA ILE A 31 -7.10 2.26 7.52
C ILE A 31 -8.58 1.85 7.61
N PRO A 32 -9.50 2.59 8.25
CA PRO A 32 -10.91 2.22 8.30
C PRO A 32 -11.55 2.07 6.93
N SER A 33 -11.23 2.97 5.99
CA SER A 33 -11.73 2.94 4.60
C SER A 33 -11.17 1.76 3.80
N LEU A 34 -10.03 1.19 4.21
CA LEU A 34 -9.42 0.02 3.57
C LEU A 34 -9.98 -1.31 4.08
N ILE A 35 -10.71 -1.34 5.20
CA ILE A 35 -11.25 -2.58 5.79
C ILE A 35 -12.08 -3.40 4.77
N PRO A 36 -13.01 -2.80 4.00
CA PRO A 36 -13.80 -3.55 3.02
C PRO A 36 -12.91 -4.21 1.97
N ILE A 37 -11.93 -3.47 1.44
CA ILE A 37 -10.98 -3.96 0.45
C ILE A 37 -10.16 -5.12 1.02
N ILE A 38 -9.55 -4.94 2.21
CA ILE A 38 -8.74 -5.98 2.87
C ILE A 38 -9.56 -7.26 3.10
N SER A 39 -10.83 -7.12 3.49
CA SER A 39 -11.76 -8.24 3.65
C SER A 39 -12.03 -8.97 2.34
N GLU A 40 -12.21 -8.22 1.24
CA GLU A 40 -12.45 -8.79 -0.09
C GLU A 40 -11.19 -9.49 -0.67
N VAL A 41 -10.01 -8.90 -0.47
CA VAL A 41 -8.73 -9.53 -0.80
C VAL A 41 -8.55 -10.84 -0.02
N ALA A 42 -8.83 -10.83 1.29
CA ALA A 42 -8.69 -12.02 2.14
C ALA A 42 -9.67 -13.16 1.77
N LYS A 43 -10.80 -12.83 1.15
CA LYS A 43 -11.75 -13.82 0.59
C LYS A 43 -11.35 -14.33 -0.80
N GLY A 44 -10.25 -13.83 -1.38
CA GLY A 44 -9.76 -14.23 -2.70
C GLY A 44 -10.33 -13.43 -3.87
N GLY A 45 -11.11 -12.37 -3.63
CA GLY A 45 -11.72 -11.56 -4.70
C GLY A 45 -10.69 -10.86 -5.59
N LEU A 46 -9.56 -10.43 -5.02
CA LEU A 46 -8.50 -9.75 -5.76
C LEU A 46 -7.65 -10.67 -6.64
N SER A 47 -7.47 -11.94 -6.27
CA SER A 47 -6.74 -12.91 -7.11
C SER A 47 -7.44 -13.15 -8.44
N LYS A 48 -8.78 -13.18 -8.46
CA LYS A 48 -9.55 -13.35 -9.69
C LYS A 48 -9.40 -12.17 -10.65
N VAL A 49 -9.40 -10.94 -10.12
CA VAL A 49 -9.19 -9.72 -10.93
C VAL A 49 -7.80 -9.70 -11.57
N ILE A 50 -6.77 -10.15 -10.83
CA ILE A 50 -5.41 -10.25 -11.34
C ILE A 50 -5.31 -11.34 -12.43
N GLU A 51 -5.96 -12.48 -12.25
CA GLU A 51 -6.05 -13.54 -13.28
C GLU A 51 -6.74 -13.03 -14.55
N SER A 52 -7.78 -12.18 -14.42
CA SER A 52 -8.42 -11.51 -15.55
C SER A 52 -7.49 -10.53 -16.28
N MET A 53 -6.61 -9.84 -15.54
CA MET A 53 -5.66 -8.86 -16.10
C MET A 53 -4.45 -9.52 -16.80
N GLU A 54 -4.02 -10.71 -16.35
CA GLU A 54 -2.90 -11.44 -16.94
C GLU A 54 -3.25 -12.14 -18.27
N SER A 55 -4.53 -12.17 -18.63
CA SER A 55 -5.04 -12.85 -19.84
C SER A 55 -4.76 -12.10 -21.16
N GLY A 56 -4.19 -10.88 -21.11
CA GLY A 56 -3.64 -10.21 -22.29
C GLY A 56 -4.65 -9.65 -23.30
N ASP A 57 -5.93 -9.55 -22.96
CA ASP A 57 -6.83 -8.66 -23.71
C ASP A 57 -6.57 -7.22 -23.25
N ASP A 58 -6.41 -6.31 -24.23
CA ASP A 58 -6.30 -4.88 -23.96
C ASP A 58 -7.43 -4.46 -23.02
N VAL A 59 -7.06 -3.85 -21.89
CA VAL A 59 -8.03 -3.40 -20.89
C VAL A 59 -8.77 -2.19 -21.44
N GLU A 60 -9.76 -2.44 -22.29
CA GLU A 60 -10.91 -1.57 -22.40
C GLU A 60 -11.66 -1.70 -21.09
N LEU A 61 -11.62 -0.62 -20.29
CA LEU A 61 -12.38 -0.45 -19.02
C LEU A 61 -13.89 -0.74 -19.15
N GLU A 62 -14.37 -0.98 -20.38
CA GLU A 62 -15.76 -1.24 -20.75
C GLU A 62 -16.16 -2.73 -20.73
N ASN A 63 -15.21 -3.69 -20.70
CA ASN A 63 -15.52 -5.14 -20.78
C ASN A 63 -15.32 -5.92 -19.47
N ILE A 64 -15.03 -5.25 -18.35
CA ILE A 64 -15.11 -5.90 -17.05
C ILE A 64 -16.59 -5.93 -16.64
N ASP A 65 -17.15 -7.13 -16.43
CA ASP A 65 -18.54 -7.31 -16.01
C ASP A 65 -18.78 -6.53 -14.70
N LEU A 66 -19.41 -5.36 -14.83
CA LEU A 66 -19.55 -4.32 -13.80
C LEU A 66 -20.24 -4.84 -12.52
N LYS A 67 -20.90 -5.99 -12.58
CA LYS A 67 -21.58 -6.65 -11.44
C LYS A 67 -20.64 -7.38 -10.49
N GLU A 68 -19.51 -7.93 -10.97
CA GLU A 68 -18.47 -8.49 -10.07
C GLU A 68 -17.58 -7.38 -9.50
N LEU A 69 -17.55 -6.24 -10.18
CA LEU A 69 -16.98 -5.00 -9.68
C LEU A 69 -17.90 -4.24 -8.72
N ASP A 70 -19.18 -4.54 -8.53
CA ASP A 70 -20.01 -3.73 -7.61
C ASP A 70 -19.50 -3.79 -6.15
N GLY A 71 -19.00 -4.96 -5.71
CA GLY A 71 -18.37 -5.12 -4.40
C GLY A 71 -16.97 -4.49 -4.32
N LEU A 72 -16.25 -4.45 -5.44
CA LEU A 72 -14.91 -3.87 -5.50
C LEU A 72 -14.94 -2.36 -5.77
N SER A 73 -15.87 -1.86 -6.58
CA SER A 73 -16.08 -0.45 -6.92
C SER A 73 -16.56 0.32 -5.69
N SER A 74 -17.53 -0.23 -4.95
CA SER A 74 -17.95 0.32 -3.66
C SER A 74 -16.86 0.27 -2.60
N ALA A 75 -15.94 -0.70 -2.67
CA ALA A 75 -14.77 -0.78 -1.80
C ALA A 75 -13.62 0.14 -2.26
N LEU A 76 -13.49 0.42 -3.55
CA LEU A 76 -12.45 1.25 -4.16
C LEU A 76 -12.79 2.75 -4.09
N SER A 77 -14.07 3.16 -4.11
CA SER A 77 -14.43 4.58 -3.98
C SER A 77 -13.88 5.20 -2.69
N PRO A 78 -14.03 4.61 -1.49
CA PRO A 78 -13.40 5.11 -0.28
C PRO A 78 -11.87 5.15 -0.34
N LEU A 79 -11.23 4.25 -1.10
CA LEU A 79 -9.79 4.29 -1.34
C LEU A 79 -9.42 5.47 -2.25
N MET A 80 -10.16 5.70 -3.32
CA MET A 80 -9.95 6.81 -4.26
C MET A 80 -10.14 8.16 -3.55
N ASP A 81 -11.19 8.31 -2.76
CA ASP A 81 -11.46 9.52 -1.97
C ASP A 81 -10.33 9.81 -0.97
N VAL A 82 -9.80 8.75 -0.36
CA VAL A 82 -8.68 8.89 0.58
C VAL A 82 -7.38 9.23 -0.14
N ILE A 83 -7.07 8.58 -1.26
CA ILE A 83 -5.91 8.93 -2.09
C ILE A 83 -6.02 10.38 -2.56
N ALA A 84 -7.20 10.81 -3.00
CA ALA A 84 -7.46 12.19 -3.41
C ALA A 84 -7.38 13.19 -2.25
N GLY A 85 -7.75 12.78 -1.04
CA GLY A 85 -7.71 13.60 0.17
C GLY A 85 -6.32 13.73 0.80
N MET A 86 -5.33 12.95 0.37
CA MET A 86 -3.95 13.07 0.86
C MET A 86 -3.27 14.30 0.25
N SER A 87 -2.72 15.15 1.11
CA SER A 87 -1.88 16.25 0.63
C SER A 87 -0.61 15.71 -0.05
N GLU A 88 -0.08 16.47 -1.00
CA GLU A 88 1.19 16.15 -1.68
C GLU A 88 2.33 15.99 -0.66
N GLY A 89 2.41 16.88 0.33
CA GLY A 89 3.42 16.81 1.39
C GLY A 89 3.33 15.52 2.22
N ASP A 90 2.12 15.03 2.50
CA ASP A 90 1.93 13.79 3.24
C ASP A 90 2.29 12.56 2.41
N THR A 91 1.95 12.59 1.12
CA THR A 91 2.32 11.55 0.16
C THR A 91 3.84 11.46 0.01
N ASN A 92 4.50 12.59 -0.22
CA ASN A 92 5.96 12.67 -0.35
C ASN A 92 6.66 12.21 0.94
N LEU A 93 6.15 12.63 2.11
CA LEU A 93 6.70 12.18 3.40
C LEU A 93 6.65 10.66 3.53
N VAL A 94 5.50 10.04 3.26
CA VAL A 94 5.35 8.57 3.37
C VAL A 94 6.29 7.86 2.41
N ILE A 95 6.35 8.30 1.15
CA ILE A 95 7.21 7.69 0.12
C ILE A 95 8.69 7.82 0.52
N HIS A 96 9.17 9.04 0.78
CA HIS A 96 10.58 9.30 1.08
C HIS A 96 11.03 8.56 2.35
N LYS A 97 10.21 8.57 3.42
CA LYS A 97 10.54 7.86 4.65
C LYS A 97 10.58 6.35 4.42
N CYS A 98 9.63 5.79 3.70
CA CYS A 98 9.64 4.36 3.41
C CYS A 98 10.85 3.95 2.56
N LEU A 99 11.16 4.69 1.50
CA LEU A 99 12.28 4.41 0.62
C LEU A 99 13.65 4.64 1.29
N SER A 100 13.73 5.47 2.33
CA SER A 100 14.99 5.73 3.06
C SER A 100 15.58 4.49 3.75
N VAL A 101 14.75 3.48 4.00
CA VAL A 101 15.17 2.21 4.62
C VAL A 101 15.20 1.05 3.63
N VAL A 102 14.94 1.29 2.35
CA VAL A 102 15.09 0.27 1.30
C VAL A 102 16.50 0.36 0.75
N ILE A 103 17.15 -0.80 0.60
CA ILE A 103 18.51 -0.92 0.07
C ILE A 103 18.47 -1.75 -1.21
N ARG A 104 19.09 -1.25 -2.28
CA ARG A 104 19.37 -1.96 -3.52
C ARG A 104 20.86 -1.85 -3.80
N ASP A 105 21.50 -2.98 -4.12
CA ASP A 105 22.93 -3.03 -4.49
C ASP A 105 23.86 -2.31 -3.49
N GLY A 106 23.52 -2.35 -2.20
CA GLY A 106 24.27 -1.71 -1.12
C GLY A 106 23.98 -0.22 -0.88
N ALA A 107 23.15 0.43 -1.71
CA ALA A 107 22.75 1.83 -1.58
C ALA A 107 21.29 1.98 -1.16
N VAL A 108 20.98 3.02 -0.38
CA VAL A 108 19.59 3.36 -0.02
C VAL A 108 18.86 4.02 -1.20
N LEU A 109 17.58 3.74 -1.33
CA LEU A 109 16.77 4.26 -2.46
C LEU A 109 16.44 5.75 -2.31
N CYS A 110 16.35 6.27 -1.09
CA CYS A 110 16.06 7.68 -0.85
C CYS A 110 16.96 8.25 0.23
N ARG A 111 17.45 9.47 0.02
CA ARG A 111 18.19 10.24 1.02
C ARG A 111 17.59 11.64 1.10
N GLY A 112 17.06 11.99 2.27
CA GLY A 112 16.29 13.22 2.44
C GLY A 112 15.01 13.15 1.61
N GLU A 113 14.90 14.00 0.61
CA GLU A 113 13.76 14.08 -0.32
C GLU A 113 14.16 13.74 -1.76
N SER A 114 15.33 13.14 -1.96
CA SER A 114 15.83 12.75 -3.28
C SER A 114 15.83 11.23 -3.41
N ILE A 115 15.23 10.73 -4.50
CA ILE A 115 15.29 9.33 -4.91
C ILE A 115 16.60 9.11 -5.68
N MET A 116 17.36 8.08 -5.33
CA MET A 116 18.75 7.88 -5.79
C MET A 116 18.87 7.11 -7.10
N PHE A 117 17.77 6.52 -7.59
CA PHE A 117 17.75 5.66 -8.76
C PHE A 117 16.73 6.19 -9.76
N ASP A 118 17.18 6.55 -10.96
CA ASP A 118 16.32 7.09 -12.02
C ASP A 118 15.41 6.04 -12.67
N ASP A 119 15.73 4.76 -12.48
CA ASP A 119 14.99 3.62 -13.03
C ASP A 119 13.86 3.11 -12.13
N LEU A 120 13.56 3.85 -11.05
CA LEU A 120 12.40 3.63 -10.18
C LEU A 120 11.18 4.37 -10.73
N ASP A 121 10.16 3.60 -11.08
CA ASP A 121 8.85 4.10 -11.46
C ASP A 121 7.82 3.87 -10.33
N MET A 122 6.59 4.33 -10.54
CA MET A 122 5.50 4.12 -9.59
C MET A 122 5.16 2.64 -9.37
N MET A 123 5.37 1.80 -10.38
CA MET A 123 5.15 0.36 -10.30
C MET A 123 6.15 -0.33 -9.37
N GLN A 124 7.33 0.24 -9.17
CA GLN A 124 8.33 -0.23 -8.21
C GLN A 124 8.19 0.45 -6.85
N ILE A 125 7.96 1.77 -6.82
CA ILE A 125 7.88 2.56 -5.59
C ILE A 125 6.72 2.10 -4.70
N LEU A 126 5.52 1.94 -5.27
CA LEU A 126 4.32 1.65 -4.47
C LEU A 126 4.41 0.28 -3.75
N PRO A 127 4.78 -0.83 -4.41
CA PRO A 127 4.98 -2.10 -3.72
C PRO A 127 6.10 -2.06 -2.66
N LEU A 128 7.17 -1.30 -2.91
CA LEU A 128 8.24 -1.10 -1.91
C LEU A 128 7.72 -0.38 -0.67
N VAL A 129 6.92 0.68 -0.84
CA VAL A 129 6.28 1.42 0.26
C VAL A 129 5.37 0.50 1.06
N VAL A 130 4.50 -0.27 0.39
CA VAL A 130 3.62 -1.25 1.03
C VAL A 130 4.42 -2.30 1.80
N ALA A 131 5.52 -2.80 1.23
CA ALA A 131 6.39 -3.77 1.89
C ALA A 131 7.06 -3.19 3.16
N VAL A 132 7.48 -1.94 3.13
CA VAL A 132 8.03 -1.23 4.29
C VAL A 132 6.97 -1.04 5.37
N ILE A 133 5.76 -0.60 5.00
CA ILE A 133 4.63 -0.43 5.92
C ILE A 133 4.27 -1.76 6.57
N ARG A 134 4.11 -2.84 5.79
CA ARG A 134 3.79 -4.17 6.32
C ARG A 134 4.84 -4.65 7.31
N LYS A 135 6.12 -4.46 7.00
CA LYS A 135 7.22 -4.90 7.87
C LYS A 135 7.33 -4.09 9.16
N ASN A 136 7.17 -2.76 9.08
CA ASN A 136 7.47 -1.86 10.21
C ASN A 136 6.23 -1.49 11.03
N LEU A 137 5.07 -1.40 10.39
CA LEU A 137 3.82 -0.96 11.00
C LEU A 137 2.76 -2.08 11.07
N GLY A 138 3.07 -3.29 10.60
CA GLY A 138 2.12 -4.40 10.56
C GLY A 138 1.46 -4.67 11.92
N ASN A 139 2.24 -4.74 12.99
CA ASN A 139 1.71 -4.96 14.34
C ASN A 139 0.79 -3.81 14.80
N PHE A 140 1.19 -2.56 14.53
CA PHE A 140 0.37 -1.39 14.85
C PHE A 140 -0.98 -1.41 14.10
N ILE A 141 -0.96 -1.72 12.80
CA ILE A 141 -2.16 -1.81 11.96
C ILE A 141 -3.07 -2.94 12.46
N GLN A 142 -2.50 -4.10 12.78
CA GLN A 142 -3.24 -5.23 13.34
C GLN A 142 -3.92 -4.87 14.67
N ASP A 143 -3.18 -4.25 15.59
CA ASP A 143 -3.73 -3.80 16.88
C ASP A 143 -4.85 -2.78 16.69
N LEU A 144 -4.68 -1.83 15.76
CA LEU A 144 -5.71 -0.84 15.44
C LEU A 144 -6.98 -1.50 14.88
N LEU A 145 -6.82 -2.45 13.95
CA LEU A 145 -7.93 -3.18 13.35
C LEU A 145 -8.66 -4.07 14.36
N MET A 146 -7.94 -4.75 15.27
CA MET A 146 -8.55 -5.52 16.35
C MET A 146 -9.37 -4.63 17.29
N LYS A 147 -8.83 -3.46 17.68
CA LYS A 147 -9.55 -2.48 18.50
C LYS A 147 -10.82 -1.99 17.78
N ALA A 148 -10.72 -1.60 16.51
CA ALA A 148 -11.86 -1.17 15.70
C ALA A 148 -12.96 -2.26 15.62
N SER A 149 -12.55 -3.51 15.45
CA SER A 149 -13.49 -4.66 15.37
C SER A 149 -14.17 -4.94 16.71
N SER A 150 -13.47 -4.77 17.84
CA SER A 150 -14.04 -4.95 19.17
C SER A 150 -15.08 -3.88 19.54
N MET A 151 -14.92 -2.65 19.06
CA MET A 151 -15.86 -1.56 19.33
C MET A 151 -17.22 -1.79 18.64
N LYS A 152 -17.26 -2.38 17.44
CA LYS A 152 -18.51 -2.75 16.75
C LYS A 152 -19.32 -3.86 17.41
N LYS A 153 -18.74 -4.59 18.38
CA LYS A 153 -19.41 -5.71 19.08
C LYS A 153 -20.11 -5.29 20.38
N VAL A 154 -19.98 -4.03 20.77
CA VAL A 154 -20.49 -3.48 22.04
C VAL A 154 -21.73 -2.60 21.82
N GLU A 155 -22.19 -2.46 20.58
CA GLU A 155 -23.53 -1.95 20.22
C GLU A 155 -24.46 -3.11 19.86
#